data_AF-A0A518RJD6-F1
#
_entry.id   AF-A0A518RJD6-F1
#
_cell.length_a   1.000
_cell.length_b   1.000
_cell.length_c   1.000
_cell.angle_alpha   90.00
_cell.angle_beta   90.00
_cell.angle_gamma   90.00
#
_symmetry.space_group_name_H-M   'P 1'
#
loop_
_entity.id
_entity.type
_entity.pdbx_description
1 polymer ?
#
loop_
_entity_poly.entity_id
_entity_poly.type
_entity_poly.pdbx_seq_one_letter_code
_entity_poly.pdbx_strand_id
1 'polypeptide(L)'
;MVSIERLIDEHGRITTLGNAVMRGAGTDPAATLRAMIVRLDVQLADHLATEDLELYPHLLAAGDMSQREAAEIAMADFDSLAGQWRTYVADWTEAEIDADRDLFVEASKRVLSALAARVRIENEILYPLALRCGTIALREANVRVSAN
;
A
#
# COMPACT_ATOMS: atom_id res chain seq x y z
N MET A 1 14.90 7.36 9.23
CA MET A 1 15.30 6.75 7.96
C MET A 1 14.82 5.32 7.90
N VAL A 2 13.67 5.14 7.25
CA VAL A 2 13.11 3.83 6.89
C VAL A 2 14.04 3.06 5.95
N SER A 3 13.86 1.74 5.86
CA SER A 3 14.61 0.89 4.92
C SER A 3 13.72 0.28 3.84
N ILE A 4 14.31 -0.01 2.68
CA ILE A 4 13.65 -0.77 1.61
C ILE A 4 13.22 -2.15 2.10
N GLU A 5 14.07 -2.84 2.86
CA GLU A 5 13.76 -4.14 3.46
C GLU A 5 12.43 -4.12 4.22
N ARG A 6 12.25 -3.14 5.12
CA ARG A 6 11.01 -2.98 5.89
C ARG A 6 9.81 -2.69 4.99
N LEU A 7 9.95 -1.78 4.02
CA LEU A 7 8.86 -1.39 3.12
C LEU A 7 8.43 -2.55 2.21
N ILE A 8 9.38 -3.36 1.74
CA ILE A 8 9.11 -4.59 0.97
C ILE A 8 8.38 -5.63 1.83
N ASP A 9 8.77 -5.79 3.09
CA ASP A 9 8.07 -6.70 4.02
C ASP A 9 6.63 -6.22 4.33
N GLU A 10 6.41 -4.91 4.44
CA GLU A 10 5.08 -4.30 4.55
C GLU A 10 4.24 -4.56 3.30
N HIS A 11 4.78 -4.31 2.10
CA HIS A 11 4.13 -4.63 0.83
C HIS A 11 3.77 -6.11 0.71
N GLY A 12 4.65 -7.01 1.15
CA GLY A 12 4.41 -8.45 1.17
C GLY A 12 3.19 -8.81 2.03
N ARG A 13 3.05 -8.19 3.21
CA ARG A 13 1.90 -8.37 4.10
C ARG A 13 0.60 -7.83 3.49
N ILE A 14 0.63 -6.61 2.95
CA ILE A 14 -0.50 -5.95 2.28
C ILE A 14 -0.97 -6.80 1.09
N THR A 15 -0.05 -7.23 0.24
CA THR A 15 -0.32 -8.05 -0.95
C THR A 15 -0.90 -9.42 -0.57
N THR A 16 -0.35 -10.05 0.47
CA THR A 16 -0.84 -11.36 0.95
C THR A 16 -2.29 -11.26 1.44
N LEU A 17 -2.62 -10.22 2.19
CA LEU A 17 -3.96 -10.00 2.71
C LEU A 17 -4.95 -9.61 1.61
N GLY A 18 -4.57 -8.72 0.70
CA GLY A 18 -5.40 -8.38 -0.48
C GLY A 18 -5.70 -9.61 -1.35
N ASN A 19 -4.70 -10.45 -1.58
CA ASN A 19 -4.90 -11.71 -2.30
C ASN A 19 -5.81 -12.69 -1.55
N ALA A 20 -5.80 -12.69 -0.21
CA ALA A 20 -6.72 -13.49 0.59
C ALA A 20 -8.16 -13.02 0.43
N VAL A 21 -8.41 -11.70 0.46
CA VAL A 21 -9.73 -11.11 0.17
C VAL A 21 -10.20 -11.57 -1.21
N MET A 22 -9.37 -11.46 -2.25
CA MET A 22 -9.76 -11.86 -3.61
C MET A 22 -10.07 -13.34 -3.75
N ARG A 23 -9.30 -14.23 -3.09
CA ARG A 23 -9.56 -15.68 -3.12
C ARG A 23 -10.87 -16.04 -2.42
N GLY A 24 -11.16 -15.38 -1.30
CA GLY A 24 -12.36 -15.62 -0.51
C GLY A 24 -13.59 -14.87 -1.00
N ALA A 25 -13.46 -13.87 -1.88
CA ALA A 25 -14.52 -12.92 -2.18
C ALA A 25 -15.84 -13.56 -2.61
N GLY A 26 -15.80 -14.69 -3.33
CA GLY A 26 -17.01 -15.40 -3.78
C GLY A 26 -17.56 -16.45 -2.79
N THR A 27 -16.82 -16.81 -1.74
CA THR A 27 -17.13 -18.01 -0.94
C THR A 27 -17.04 -17.82 0.57
N ASP A 28 -16.19 -16.93 1.04
CA ASP A 28 -15.96 -16.72 2.46
C ASP A 28 -17.11 -15.92 3.08
N PRO A 29 -17.40 -16.13 4.39
CA PRO A 29 -18.43 -15.36 5.08
C PRO A 29 -18.15 -13.86 5.05
N ALA A 30 -19.20 -13.04 4.97
CA ALA A 30 -19.09 -11.60 4.90
C ALA A 30 -18.31 -10.98 6.06
N ALA A 31 -18.54 -11.46 7.28
CA ALA A 31 -17.79 -11.06 8.48
C ALA A 31 -16.28 -11.29 8.34
N THR A 32 -15.88 -12.43 7.76
CA THR A 32 -14.47 -12.76 7.51
C THR A 32 -13.86 -11.78 6.51
N LEU A 33 -14.55 -11.53 5.39
CA LEU A 33 -14.09 -10.59 4.36
C LEU A 33 -13.99 -9.17 4.91
N ARG A 34 -14.99 -8.72 5.67
CA ARG A 34 -14.98 -7.40 6.31
C ARG A 34 -13.80 -7.25 7.28
N ALA A 35 -13.55 -8.25 8.12
CA ALA A 35 -12.42 -8.24 9.03
C ALA A 35 -11.07 -8.15 8.29
N MET A 36 -10.93 -8.85 7.15
CA MET A 36 -9.74 -8.74 6.30
C MET A 36 -9.59 -7.34 5.68
N ILE A 37 -10.69 -6.73 5.20
CA ILE A 37 -10.68 -5.37 4.64
C ILE A 37 -10.26 -4.34 5.70
N VAL A 38 -10.83 -4.40 6.90
CA VAL A 38 -10.46 -3.49 8.01
C VAL A 38 -9.00 -3.68 8.40
N ARG A 39 -8.52 -4.92 8.46
CA ARG A 39 -7.10 -5.18 8.74
C ARG A 39 -6.19 -4.63 7.64
N LEU A 40 -6.59 -4.75 6.38
CA LEU A 40 -5.86 -4.21 5.25
C LEU A 40 -5.82 -2.68 5.30
N ASP A 41 -6.92 -2.04 5.68
CA ASP A 41 -7.03 -0.59 5.85
C ASP A 41 -6.04 -0.06 6.89
N VAL A 42 -5.96 -0.71 8.06
CA VAL A 42 -4.98 -0.35 9.10
C VAL A 42 -3.55 -0.53 8.61
N GLN A 43 -3.23 -1.67 7.98
CA GLN A 43 -1.89 -1.93 7.45
C GLN A 43 -1.48 -0.94 6.37
N LEU A 44 -2.43 -0.55 5.52
CA LEU A 44 -2.20 0.45 4.49
C LEU A 44 -1.97 1.82 5.14
N ALA A 45 -2.82 2.24 6.06
CA ALA A 45 -2.65 3.53 6.76
C ALA A 45 -1.27 3.66 7.44
N ASP A 46 -0.82 2.63 8.15
CA ASP A 46 0.50 2.62 8.81
C ASP A 46 1.65 2.72 7.81
N HIS A 47 1.54 2.00 6.69
CA HIS A 47 2.51 2.02 5.60
C HIS A 47 2.58 3.40 4.93
N LEU A 48 1.42 3.95 4.54
CA LEU A 48 1.30 5.26 3.90
C LEU A 48 1.86 6.37 4.78
N ALA A 49 1.56 6.35 6.08
CA ALA A 49 2.09 7.33 7.02
C ALA A 49 3.63 7.33 7.06
N THR A 50 4.26 6.17 6.84
CA THR A 50 5.72 6.06 6.76
C THR A 50 6.23 6.66 5.45
N GLU A 51 5.61 6.38 4.32
CA GLU A 51 6.01 6.91 3.02
C GLU A 51 5.80 8.43 2.90
N ASP A 52 4.66 8.93 3.39
CA ASP A 52 4.31 10.35 3.39
C ASP A 52 5.31 11.18 4.21
N LEU A 53 5.85 10.60 5.29
CA LEU A 53 6.80 11.27 6.17
C LEU A 53 8.25 11.15 5.68
N GLU A 54 8.68 9.95 5.29
CA GLU A 54 10.11 9.64 5.12
C GLU A 54 10.53 9.46 3.66
N LEU A 55 9.60 9.32 2.70
CA LEU A 55 9.94 8.99 1.32
C LEU A 55 9.57 10.11 0.33
N TYR A 56 8.28 10.44 0.21
CA TYR A 56 7.80 11.31 -0.85
C TYR A 56 8.31 12.75 -0.77
N PRO A 57 8.36 13.41 0.41
CA PRO A 57 8.87 14.78 0.49
C PRO A 57 10.32 14.91 -0.01
N HIS A 58 11.13 13.88 0.24
CA HIS A 58 12.53 13.87 -0.13
C HIS A 58 12.74 13.57 -1.62
N LEU A 59 11.95 12.66 -2.22
CA LEU A 59 11.97 12.42 -3.66
C LEU A 59 11.62 13.70 -4.45
N LEU A 60 10.61 14.44 -3.99
CA LEU A 60 10.18 15.70 -4.61
C LEU A 60 11.23 16.82 -4.44
N ALA A 61 11.95 16.86 -3.31
CA ALA A 61 12.94 17.89 -3.03
C ALA A 61 14.33 17.62 -3.66
N ALA A 62 14.81 16.37 -3.61
CA ALA A 62 16.21 16.01 -3.91
C ALA A 62 16.41 15.27 -5.24
N GLY A 63 15.34 14.90 -5.95
CA GLY A 63 15.45 14.26 -7.27
C GLY A 63 15.96 15.22 -8.36
N ASP A 64 16.54 14.67 -9.42
CA ASP A 64 16.70 15.42 -10.68
C ASP A 64 15.32 15.64 -11.35
N MET A 65 15.27 16.43 -12.43
CA MET A 65 14.00 16.80 -13.06
C MET A 65 13.15 15.58 -13.48
N SER A 66 13.76 14.54 -14.06
CA SER A 66 13.00 13.36 -14.50
C SER A 66 12.55 12.48 -13.34
N GLN A 67 13.31 12.44 -12.24
CA GLN A 67 12.90 11.77 -11.01
C GLN A 67 11.72 12.45 -10.33
N ARG A 68 11.72 13.78 -10.29
CA ARG A 68 10.60 14.56 -9.74
C ARG A 68 9.34 14.36 -10.57
N GLU A 69 9.45 14.42 -11.90
CA GLU A 69 8.32 14.18 -12.80
C GLU A 69 7.72 12.78 -12.59
N ALA A 70 8.55 11.74 -12.49
CA ALA A 70 8.09 10.38 -12.21
C ALA A 70 7.38 10.26 -10.84
N ALA A 71 7.90 10.92 -9.81
CA ALA A 71 7.28 10.96 -8.49
C ALA A 71 5.94 11.73 -8.52
N GLU A 72 5.87 12.88 -9.19
CA GLU A 72 4.65 13.68 -9.32
C GLU A 72 3.52 12.92 -10.03
N ILE A 73 3.84 12.23 -11.13
CA ILE A 73 2.87 11.39 -11.86
C ILE A 73 2.36 10.27 -10.94
N ALA A 74 3.25 9.57 -10.22
CA ALA A 74 2.85 8.52 -9.29
C ALA A 74 1.95 9.04 -8.16
N MET A 75 2.27 10.21 -7.59
CA MET A 75 1.47 10.79 -6.50
C MET A 75 0.04 11.14 -6.94
N ALA A 76 -0.14 11.66 -8.16
CA ALA A 76 -1.48 11.94 -8.70
C ALA A 76 -2.33 10.66 -8.81
N ASP A 77 -1.73 9.56 -9.27
CA ASP A 77 -2.39 8.26 -9.33
C ASP A 77 -2.73 7.74 -7.92
N PHE A 78 -1.86 7.97 -6.94
CA PHE A 78 -2.03 7.50 -5.56
C PHE A 78 -3.13 8.26 -4.82
N ASP A 79 -3.27 9.57 -5.04
CA ASP A 79 -4.36 10.37 -4.48
C ASP A 79 -5.73 9.88 -4.98
N SER A 80 -5.83 9.57 -6.27
CA SER A 80 -7.03 8.98 -6.86
C SER A 80 -7.35 7.62 -6.24
N LEU A 81 -6.34 6.76 -6.06
CA LEU A 81 -6.48 5.46 -5.41
C LEU A 81 -6.90 5.61 -3.94
N ALA A 82 -6.35 6.56 -3.19
CA ALA A 82 -6.71 6.81 -1.80
C ALA A 82 -8.19 7.20 -1.65
N GLY A 83 -8.75 7.94 -2.62
CA GLY A 83 -10.19 8.19 -2.71
C GLY A 83 -10.99 6.90 -2.91
N GLN A 84 -10.62 6.11 -3.93
CA GLN A 84 -11.30 4.85 -4.25
C GLN A 84 -11.25 3.84 -3.09
N TRP A 85 -10.12 3.74 -2.40
CA TRP A 85 -9.95 2.87 -1.24
C TRP A 85 -10.87 3.26 -0.09
N ARG A 86 -10.93 4.55 0.26
CA ARG A 86 -11.82 5.04 1.34
C ARG A 86 -13.28 4.75 1.04
N THR A 87 -13.72 4.98 -0.20
CA THR A 87 -15.08 4.63 -0.64
C THR A 87 -15.31 3.13 -0.54
N TYR A 88 -14.39 2.30 -1.02
CA TYR A 88 -14.48 0.84 -0.94
C TYR A 88 -14.63 0.34 0.51
N VAL A 89 -13.82 0.86 1.45
CA VAL A 89 -13.91 0.48 2.87
C VAL A 89 -15.21 0.96 3.51
N ALA A 90 -15.73 2.14 3.12
CA ALA A 90 -16.99 2.65 3.63
C ALA A 90 -18.20 1.86 3.13
N ASP A 91 -18.22 1.55 1.83
CA ASP A 91 -19.36 0.93 1.16
C ASP A 91 -19.49 -0.56 1.52
N TRP A 92 -18.40 -1.31 1.60
CA TRP A 92 -18.46 -2.77 1.76
C TRP A 92 -18.49 -3.21 3.23
N THR A 93 -19.64 -2.97 3.87
CA THR A 93 -20.00 -3.56 5.17
C THR A 93 -20.38 -5.04 5.03
N GLU A 94 -20.50 -5.78 6.15
CA GLU A 94 -20.96 -7.17 6.10
C GLU A 94 -22.33 -7.32 5.40
N ALA A 95 -23.25 -6.40 5.67
CA ALA A 95 -24.58 -6.41 5.07
C ALA A 95 -24.54 -6.15 3.55
N GLU A 96 -23.74 -5.20 3.09
CA GLU A 96 -23.60 -4.89 1.66
C GLU A 96 -22.89 -6.03 0.91
N ILE A 97 -21.93 -6.66 1.58
CA ILE A 97 -21.27 -7.86 1.08
C ILE A 97 -22.30 -9.00 0.89
N ASP A 98 -23.16 -9.28 1.86
CA ASP A 98 -24.20 -10.31 1.70
C ASP A 98 -25.28 -9.91 0.68
N ALA A 99 -25.59 -8.62 0.56
CA ALA A 99 -26.62 -8.13 -0.36
C ALA A 99 -26.23 -8.27 -1.83
N ASP A 100 -24.98 -7.98 -2.20
CA ASP A 100 -24.50 -8.09 -3.58
C ASP A 100 -23.06 -8.63 -3.66
N ARG A 101 -22.95 -9.96 -3.74
CA ARG A 101 -21.67 -10.67 -3.81
C ARG A 101 -20.90 -10.38 -5.09
N ASP A 102 -21.60 -10.34 -6.21
CA ASP A 102 -20.96 -10.18 -7.52
C ASP A 102 -20.38 -8.77 -7.67
N LEU A 103 -21.13 -7.75 -7.23
CA LEU A 103 -20.63 -6.38 -7.24
C LEU A 103 -19.44 -6.19 -6.29
N PHE A 104 -19.46 -6.83 -5.12
CA PHE A 104 -18.31 -6.83 -4.21
C PHE A 104 -17.06 -7.43 -4.86
N VAL A 105 -17.19 -8.57 -5.55
CA VAL A 105 -16.06 -9.22 -6.24
C VAL A 105 -15.45 -8.29 -7.28
N GLU A 106 -16.27 -7.64 -8.09
CA GLU A 106 -15.80 -6.70 -9.12
C GLU A 106 -15.17 -5.44 -8.53
N ALA A 107 -15.75 -4.89 -7.45
CA ALA A 107 -15.19 -3.75 -6.73
C ALA A 107 -13.83 -4.10 -6.08
N SER A 108 -13.75 -5.27 -5.42
CA SER A 108 -12.53 -5.79 -4.81
C SER A 108 -11.43 -5.96 -5.86
N LYS A 109 -11.76 -6.58 -6.99
CA LYS A 109 -10.82 -6.78 -8.10
C LYS A 109 -10.26 -5.45 -8.60
N ARG A 110 -11.12 -4.44 -8.78
CA ARG A 110 -10.71 -3.12 -9.26
C ARG A 110 -9.73 -2.46 -8.29
N VAL A 111 -10.11 -2.32 -7.02
CA VAL A 111 -9.31 -1.56 -6.04
C VAL A 111 -8.00 -2.29 -5.69
N LEU A 112 -8.04 -3.61 -5.55
CA LEU A 112 -6.85 -4.40 -5.22
C LEU A 112 -5.88 -4.51 -6.40
N SER A 113 -6.37 -4.48 -7.64
CA SER A 113 -5.48 -4.38 -8.82
C SER A 113 -4.76 -3.03 -8.87
N ALA A 114 -5.45 -1.94 -8.52
CA ALA A 114 -4.85 -0.62 -8.45
C ALA A 114 -3.81 -0.53 -7.31
N LEU A 115 -4.10 -1.11 -6.14
CA LEU A 115 -3.13 -1.22 -5.05
C LEU A 115 -1.89 -2.04 -5.45
N ALA A 116 -2.06 -3.15 -6.16
CA ALA A 116 -0.94 -3.94 -6.69
C ALA A 116 -0.12 -3.15 -7.73
N ALA A 117 -0.74 -2.26 -8.51
CA ALA A 117 -0.03 -1.39 -9.44
C ALA A 117 0.81 -0.34 -8.70
N ARG A 118 0.26 0.27 -7.64
CA ARG A 118 1.00 1.17 -6.74
C ARG A 118 2.24 0.51 -6.14
N VAL A 119 2.07 -0.66 -5.51
CA VAL A 119 3.17 -1.45 -4.93
C VAL A 119 4.28 -1.71 -5.94
N ARG A 120 3.92 -2.02 -7.19
CA ARG A 120 4.91 -2.23 -8.26
C ARG A 120 5.66 -0.94 -8.62
N ILE A 121 4.95 0.17 -8.77
CA ILE A 121 5.56 1.49 -9.05
C ILE A 121 6.54 1.87 -7.94
N GLU A 122 6.14 1.69 -6.68
CA GLU A 122 7.01 1.95 -5.53
C GLU A 122 8.27 1.10 -5.59
N ASN A 123 8.12 -0.22 -5.77
CA ASN A 123 9.24 -1.16 -5.75
C ASN A 123 10.22 -1.00 -6.92
N GLU A 124 9.69 -0.77 -8.12
CA GLU A 124 10.49 -0.77 -9.34
C GLU A 124 11.03 0.62 -9.70
N ILE A 125 10.37 1.68 -9.20
CA ILE A 125 10.68 3.06 -9.58
C ILE A 125 11.04 3.88 -8.35
N LEU A 126 10.13 4.07 -7.40
CA LEU A 126 10.32 5.07 -6.34
C LEU A 126 11.40 4.68 -5.32
N TYR A 127 11.43 3.42 -4.87
CA TYR A 127 12.45 2.96 -3.90
C TYR A 127 13.87 2.96 -4.49
N PRO A 128 14.12 2.50 -5.74
CA PRO A 128 15.43 2.66 -6.37
C PRO A 128 15.88 4.12 -6.47
N LEU A 129 14.97 5.04 -6.78
CA LEU A 129 15.27 6.48 -6.82
C LEU A 129 15.62 7.01 -5.43
N ALA A 130 14.82 6.69 -4.42
CA ALA A 130 15.04 7.12 -3.05
C ALA A 130 16.35 6.58 -2.47
N LEU A 131 16.74 5.35 -2.82
CA LEU A 131 18.04 4.78 -2.46
C LEU A 131 19.19 5.57 -3.08
N ARG A 132 19.09 5.90 -4.38
CA ARG A 132 20.10 6.68 -5.10
C ARG A 132 20.27 8.08 -4.51
N CYS A 133 19.19 8.69 -4.03
CA CYS A 133 19.19 9.99 -3.37
C CYS A 133 19.61 9.93 -1.89
N GLY A 134 19.85 8.73 -1.33
CA GLY A 134 20.21 8.56 0.08
C GLY A 134 19.08 8.90 1.06
N THR A 135 17.84 8.90 0.59
CA THR A 135 16.63 9.20 1.38
C THR A 135 16.22 8.04 2.28
N ILE A 136 16.44 6.82 1.81
CA ILE A 136 16.15 5.58 2.55
C ILE A 136 17.37 4.67 2.57
N ALA A 137 17.46 3.80 3.57
CA ALA A 137 18.49 2.79 3.65
C ALA A 137 18.10 1.51 2.91
N LEU A 138 19.08 0.70 2.52
CA LEU A 138 18.80 -0.63 1.99
C LEU A 138 18.24 -1.57 3.08
N ARG A 139 18.77 -1.49 4.31
CA ARG A 139 18.43 -2.35 5.45
C ARG A 139 18.14 -1.53 6.67
N GLU A 140 17.34 -2.07 7.59
CA GLU A 140 17.19 -1.42 8.89
C GLU A 140 18.54 -1.35 9.60
N ALA A 141 18.78 -0.22 10.27
CA ALA A 141 19.94 -0.10 11.13
C ALA A 141 19.75 -1.09 12.29
N ASN A 142 20.56 -2.14 12.35
CA ASN A 142 20.59 -3.06 13.48
C ASN A 142 20.82 -2.22 14.75
N VAL A 143 19.78 -2.07 15.58
CA VAL A 143 19.94 -1.65 16.96
C VAL A 143 20.72 -2.77 17.62
N ARG A 144 22.05 -2.61 17.69
CA ARG A 144 22.87 -3.46 18.56
C ARG A 144 22.36 -3.19 19.98
N VAL A 145 21.53 -4.09 20.48
CA VAL A 145 21.31 -4.22 21.92
C VAL A 145 22.65 -4.69 22.48
N SER A 146 23.50 -3.73 22.85
CA SER A 146 24.59 -3.97 23.77
C SER A 146 23.96 -4.30 25.11
N ALA A 147 23.69 -5.58 25.35
CA ALA A 147 23.51 -6.09 26.69
C ALA A 147 24.87 -6.02 27.40
N ASN A 148 24.97 -5.13 28.39
CA ASN A 148 26.01 -5.14 29.42
C ASN A 148 25.66 -6.17 30.50
#